data_AF-A0A0B7HL95-F1
#
_entry.id   AF-A0A0B7HL95-F1
#
_cell.length_a   1.000
_cell.length_b   1.000
_cell.length_c   1.000
_cell.angle_alpha   90.00
_cell.angle_beta   90.00
_cell.angle_gamma   90.00
#
_symmetry.space_group_name_H-M   'P 1'
#
loop_
_entity.id
_entity.type
_entity.pdbx_description
1 polymer ?
#
loop_
_entity_poly.entity_id
_entity_poly.type
_entity_poly.pdbx_seq_one_letter_code
_entity_poly.pdbx_strand_id
1 'polypeptide(L)'
;MKIYLFFTLMSFALFSCPHSRDGIYYSTYEPEIMERSAFENSITLVKTSGNASVKNAGKIYLKDSYMFIGDTNKGFYIYDNSNPEKPELKAFLKIPGATDLAIRGDVMYVNQAVDLAAFSFDISQNKITIYDRIRNTFPVLRSPDGYYPVSSEGKVVVDWHKKVKNN
;
A
#
# COMPACT_ATOMS: atom_id res chain seq x y z
N MET A 1 31.35 56.60 -1.97
CA MET A 1 29.88 56.50 -1.78
C MET A 1 29.10 55.94 -2.99
N LYS A 2 29.71 55.75 -4.18
CA LYS A 2 29.03 55.18 -5.37
C LYS A 2 29.12 53.65 -5.52
N ILE A 3 30.05 52.97 -4.82
CA ILE A 3 30.25 51.51 -4.94
C ILE A 3 29.26 50.70 -4.08
N TYR A 4 28.86 51.22 -2.91
CA TYR A 4 27.92 50.54 -2.01
C TYR A 4 26.47 50.61 -2.50
N LEU A 5 26.14 51.60 -3.33
CA LEU A 5 24.80 51.77 -3.90
C LEU A 5 24.47 50.67 -4.94
N PHE A 6 25.50 50.08 -5.55
CA PHE A 6 25.35 49.00 -6.54
C PHE A 6 25.12 47.64 -5.87
N PHE A 7 25.71 47.40 -4.69
CA PHE A 7 25.51 46.15 -3.93
C PHE A 7 24.14 46.07 -3.25
N THR A 8 23.54 47.19 -2.84
CA THR A 8 22.18 47.23 -2.28
C THR A 8 21.08 47.01 -3.32
N LEU A 9 21.35 47.24 -4.62
CA LEU A 9 20.36 47.05 -5.67
C LEU A 9 20.27 45.59 -6.15
N MET A 10 21.31 44.78 -5.92
CA MET A 10 21.36 43.39 -6.36
C MET A 10 20.72 42.40 -5.37
N SER A 11 20.51 42.79 -4.11
CA SER A 11 19.85 41.96 -3.09
C SER A 11 18.32 41.92 -3.20
N PHE A 12 17.70 42.85 -3.94
CA PHE A 12 16.24 42.88 -4.14
C PHE A 12 15.76 42.01 -5.31
N ALA A 13 16.65 41.46 -6.13
CA ALA A 13 16.29 40.61 -7.26
C ALA A 13 16.04 39.13 -6.88
N LEU A 14 16.22 38.75 -5.61
CA LEU A 14 16.03 37.35 -5.16
C LEU A 14 14.63 37.06 -4.57
N PHE A 15 13.70 38.02 -4.60
CA PHE A 15 12.33 37.85 -4.08
C PHE A 15 11.24 37.85 -5.16
N SER A 16 11.44 37.10 -6.25
CA SER A 16 10.33 36.81 -7.15
C SER A 16 10.32 35.34 -7.56
N CYS A 17 9.79 34.51 -6.68
CA CYS A 17 9.04 33.36 -7.16
C CYS A 17 7.59 33.85 -7.27
N PRO A 18 6.99 33.93 -8.46
CA PRO A 18 5.55 34.14 -8.56
C PRO A 18 4.90 32.93 -7.89
N HIS A 19 4.42 33.11 -6.66
CA HIS A 19 3.50 32.15 -6.04
C HIS A 19 2.21 32.26 -6.85
N SER A 20 2.13 31.46 -7.92
CA SER A 20 0.89 31.19 -8.62
C SER A 20 -0.13 30.82 -7.56
N ARG A 21 -1.28 31.51 -7.56
CA ARG A 21 -2.40 31.15 -6.70
C ARG A 21 -2.76 29.70 -7.01
N ASP A 22 -2.35 28.79 -6.14
CA ASP A 22 -2.72 27.39 -6.25
C ASP A 22 -4.25 27.34 -6.19
N GLY A 23 -4.88 26.96 -7.30
CA GLY A 23 -6.25 26.50 -7.24
C GLY A 23 -6.31 25.35 -6.22
N ILE A 24 -7.40 25.24 -5.47
CA ILE A 24 -7.58 24.08 -4.60
C ILE A 24 -7.73 22.86 -5.51
N TYR A 25 -6.62 22.18 -5.77
CA TYR A 25 -6.60 20.95 -6.54
C TYR A 25 -7.08 19.83 -5.62
N TYR A 26 -8.20 19.21 -6.00
CA TYR A 26 -8.68 17.99 -5.35
C TYR A 26 -8.09 16.79 -6.07
N SER A 27 -7.73 15.75 -5.31
CA SER A 27 -7.30 14.48 -5.90
C SER A 27 -8.34 13.97 -6.89
N THR A 28 -7.86 13.48 -8.03
CA THR A 28 -8.63 12.74 -9.03
C THR A 28 -8.95 11.32 -8.58
N TYR A 29 -8.47 10.94 -7.40
CA TYR A 29 -8.72 9.66 -6.75
C TYR A 29 -9.61 9.83 -5.51
N GLU A 30 -10.29 8.76 -5.15
CA GLU A 30 -11.02 8.61 -3.90
C GLU A 30 -10.40 7.48 -3.06
N PRO A 31 -10.26 7.66 -1.74
CA PRO A 31 -9.67 6.64 -0.88
C PRO A 31 -10.65 5.50 -0.61
N GLU A 32 -10.15 4.27 -0.63
CA GLU A 32 -10.82 3.12 -0.01
C GLU A 32 -10.50 3.13 1.47
N ILE A 33 -11.53 3.26 2.31
CA ILE A 33 -11.40 3.44 3.75
C ILE A 33 -12.04 2.26 4.49
N MET A 34 -11.37 1.79 5.53
CA MET A 34 -11.89 0.80 6.47
C MET A 34 -11.98 1.39 7.88
N GLU A 35 -12.98 0.96 8.64
CA GLU A 35 -13.01 1.17 10.10
C GLU A 35 -11.86 0.40 10.74
N ARG A 36 -11.22 0.97 11.77
CA ARG A 36 -10.01 0.41 12.41
C ARG A 36 -10.22 -1.03 12.87
N SER A 37 -11.36 -1.33 13.49
CA SER A 37 -11.68 -2.69 13.95
C SER A 37 -11.83 -3.68 12.80
N ALA A 38 -12.48 -3.30 11.70
CA ALA A 38 -12.60 -4.12 10.50
C ALA A 38 -11.23 -4.32 9.82
N PHE A 39 -10.43 -3.26 9.75
CA PHE A 39 -9.08 -3.30 9.20
C PHE A 39 -8.17 -4.29 9.95
N GLU A 40 -8.20 -4.29 11.28
CA GLU A 40 -7.36 -5.19 12.08
C GLU A 40 -7.74 -6.66 11.94
N ASN A 41 -9.00 -6.94 11.61
CA ASN A 41 -9.54 -8.29 11.36
C ASN A 41 -9.62 -8.66 9.88
N SER A 42 -8.98 -7.88 8.99
CA SER A 42 -9.17 -8.01 7.52
C SER A 42 -8.25 -9.02 6.83
N ILE A 43 -7.22 -9.52 7.52
CA ILE A 43 -6.28 -10.51 6.98
C ILE A 43 -6.98 -11.86 6.93
N THR A 44 -7.22 -12.36 5.72
CA THR A 44 -7.97 -13.59 5.50
C THR A 44 -7.33 -14.45 4.42
N LEU A 45 -7.52 -15.77 4.53
CA LEU A 45 -7.08 -16.73 3.52
C LEU A 45 -8.30 -17.18 2.69
N VAL A 46 -8.19 -17.05 1.38
CA VAL A 46 -9.21 -17.47 0.43
C VAL A 46 -8.61 -18.57 -0.44
N LYS A 47 -9.03 -19.82 -0.22
CA LYS A 47 -8.71 -20.91 -1.15
C LYS A 47 -9.25 -20.57 -2.53
N THR A 48 -8.40 -20.69 -3.53
CA THR A 48 -8.77 -20.41 -4.93
C THR A 48 -8.00 -21.33 -5.85
N SER A 49 -8.55 -21.58 -7.02
CA SER A 49 -8.01 -22.47 -8.04
C SER A 49 -8.31 -21.91 -9.42
N GLY A 50 -7.40 -22.13 -10.37
CA GLY A 50 -7.53 -21.67 -11.74
C GLY A 50 -6.82 -20.34 -12.01
N ASN A 51 -7.34 -19.58 -12.97
CA ASN A 51 -6.69 -18.39 -13.49
C ASN A 51 -7.20 -17.14 -12.76
N ALA A 52 -6.66 -16.86 -11.57
CA ALA A 52 -6.81 -15.53 -11.00
C ALA A 52 -5.82 -14.57 -11.68
N SER A 53 -6.29 -13.37 -12.07
CA SER A 53 -5.44 -12.35 -12.64
C SER A 53 -5.02 -11.33 -11.59
N VAL A 54 -3.72 -11.12 -11.49
CA VAL A 54 -3.15 -10.00 -10.75
C VAL A 54 -3.51 -8.72 -11.50
N LYS A 55 -4.24 -7.80 -10.86
CA LYS A 55 -4.64 -6.55 -11.52
C LYS A 55 -3.51 -5.54 -11.52
N ASN A 56 -2.88 -5.35 -10.36
CA ASN A 56 -1.78 -4.41 -10.18
C ASN A 56 -0.56 -5.17 -9.64
N ALA A 57 0.26 -5.68 -10.57
CA ALA A 57 1.43 -6.48 -10.24
C ALA A 57 2.33 -5.77 -9.23
N GLY A 58 2.47 -6.40 -8.06
CA GLY A 58 3.39 -5.99 -7.01
C GLY A 58 4.68 -6.82 -7.05
N LYS A 59 5.30 -6.97 -5.88
CA LYS A 59 6.51 -7.76 -5.69
C LYS A 59 6.22 -9.27 -5.69
N ILE A 60 7.23 -10.06 -6.03
CA ILE A 60 7.21 -11.52 -5.99
C ILE A 60 8.15 -12.01 -4.89
N TYR A 61 7.72 -13.00 -4.10
CA TYR A 61 8.52 -13.61 -3.05
C TYR A 61 8.53 -15.13 -3.20
N LEU A 62 9.65 -15.74 -2.87
CA LEU A 62 9.82 -17.19 -2.84
C LEU A 62 10.13 -17.63 -1.42
N LYS A 63 9.45 -18.68 -0.97
CA LYS A 63 9.70 -19.35 0.32
C LYS A 63 9.43 -20.82 0.11
N ASP A 64 10.47 -21.63 0.30
CA ASP A 64 10.41 -23.08 0.06
C ASP A 64 9.91 -23.37 -1.37
N SER A 65 8.88 -24.20 -1.53
CA SER A 65 8.23 -24.46 -2.81
C SER A 65 7.11 -23.47 -3.15
N TYR A 66 6.87 -22.43 -2.34
CA TYR A 66 5.79 -21.47 -2.57
C TYR A 66 6.28 -20.16 -3.18
N MET A 67 5.48 -19.62 -4.08
CA MET A 67 5.63 -18.30 -4.67
C MET A 67 4.46 -17.41 -4.29
N PHE A 68 4.77 -16.19 -3.85
CA PHE A 68 3.80 -15.17 -3.45
C PHE A 68 3.86 -14.03 -4.46
N ILE A 69 2.77 -13.80 -5.18
CA ILE A 69 2.69 -12.72 -6.17
C ILE A 69 1.76 -11.63 -5.62
N GLY A 70 2.31 -10.44 -5.36
CA GLY A 70 1.54 -9.32 -4.85
C GLY A 70 0.55 -8.76 -5.87
N ASP A 71 -0.67 -8.48 -5.41
CA ASP A 71 -1.59 -7.55 -6.05
C ASP A 71 -1.69 -6.32 -5.14
N THR A 72 -1.16 -5.21 -5.63
CA THR A 72 -0.90 -3.99 -4.84
C THR A 72 -2.15 -3.57 -4.07
N ASN A 73 -2.01 -3.34 -2.76
CA ASN A 73 -3.07 -2.99 -1.82
C ASN A 73 -4.17 -4.04 -1.61
N LYS A 74 -4.10 -5.21 -2.25
CA LYS A 74 -5.10 -6.28 -2.13
C LYS A 74 -4.59 -7.50 -1.39
N GLY A 75 -3.32 -7.86 -1.55
CA GLY A 75 -2.70 -9.01 -0.89
C GLY A 75 -1.76 -9.79 -1.79
N PHE A 76 -1.66 -11.10 -1.56
CA PHE A 76 -0.71 -11.96 -2.26
C PHE A 76 -1.37 -13.25 -2.75
N TYR A 77 -1.24 -13.55 -4.03
CA TYR A 77 -1.57 -14.86 -4.57
C TYR A 77 -0.49 -15.87 -4.20
N ILE A 78 -0.90 -17.04 -3.75
CA ILE A 78 -0.01 -18.12 -3.31
C ILE A 78 -0.05 -19.23 -4.35
N TYR A 79 1.09 -19.46 -4.97
CA TYR A 79 1.31 -20.53 -5.92
C TYR A 79 2.21 -21.61 -5.30
N ASP A 80 1.86 -22.87 -5.51
CA ASP A 80 2.81 -23.96 -5.41
C ASP A 80 3.69 -23.92 -6.67
N ASN A 81 5.00 -23.75 -6.44
CA ASN A 81 6.04 -23.61 -7.44
C ASN A 81 7.05 -24.77 -7.36
N SER A 82 6.64 -25.94 -6.86
CA SER A 82 7.44 -27.17 -6.87
C SER A 82 7.81 -27.63 -8.28
N ASN A 83 6.97 -27.35 -9.27
CA ASN A 83 7.29 -27.42 -10.69
C ASN A 83 7.27 -26.01 -11.32
N PRO A 84 8.43 -25.36 -11.53
CA PRO A 84 8.50 -24.01 -12.09
C PRO A 84 7.95 -23.87 -13.51
N GLU A 85 7.89 -24.96 -14.29
CA GLU A 85 7.29 -24.95 -15.63
C GLU A 85 5.76 -24.90 -15.58
N LYS A 86 5.17 -25.25 -14.42
CA LYS A 86 3.73 -25.32 -14.23
C LYS A 86 3.32 -24.96 -12.79
N PRO A 87 3.44 -23.69 -12.37
CA PRO A 87 3.02 -23.24 -11.05
C PRO A 87 1.51 -23.37 -10.87
N GLU A 88 1.07 -23.79 -9.68
CA GLU A 88 -0.34 -24.03 -9.36
C GLU A 88 -0.86 -23.02 -8.34
N LEU A 89 -1.88 -22.23 -8.70
CA LEU A 89 -2.54 -21.34 -7.75
C LEU A 89 -3.25 -22.15 -6.65
N LYS A 90 -2.93 -21.88 -5.38
CA LYS A 90 -3.50 -22.57 -4.21
C LYS A 90 -4.46 -21.70 -3.40
N ALA A 91 -4.13 -20.42 -3.25
CA ALA A 91 -4.88 -19.51 -2.40
C ALA A 91 -4.58 -18.04 -2.72
N PHE A 92 -5.41 -17.15 -2.19
CA PHE A 92 -5.18 -15.73 -2.14
C PHE A 92 -5.19 -15.29 -0.67
N LEU A 93 -4.08 -14.71 -0.24
CA LEU A 93 -3.94 -14.09 1.06
C LEU A 93 -4.42 -12.65 0.94
N LYS A 94 -5.69 -12.43 1.28
CA LYS A 94 -6.33 -11.11 1.19
C LYS A 94 -5.87 -10.24 2.35
N ILE A 95 -5.16 -9.17 2.02
CA ILE A 95 -4.61 -8.20 2.97
C ILE A 95 -4.84 -6.80 2.39
N PRO A 96 -5.98 -6.16 2.68
CA PRO A 96 -6.24 -4.80 2.25
C PRO A 96 -5.14 -3.84 2.74
N GLY A 97 -4.57 -3.05 1.84
CA GLY A 97 -3.45 -2.14 2.11
C GLY A 97 -2.08 -2.80 2.11
N ALA A 98 -1.94 -4.07 1.73
CA ALA A 98 -0.64 -4.71 1.64
C ALA A 98 0.22 -4.11 0.52
N THR A 99 1.44 -3.71 0.86
CA THR A 99 2.42 -3.19 -0.11
C THR A 99 3.74 -3.98 -0.11
N ASP A 100 4.10 -4.60 1.01
CA ASP A 100 5.37 -5.32 1.17
C ASP A 100 5.22 -6.53 2.07
N LEU A 101 6.05 -7.55 1.85
CA LEU A 101 6.07 -8.80 2.60
C LEU A 101 7.51 -9.17 2.96
N ALA A 102 7.72 -9.57 4.19
CA ALA A 102 8.94 -10.25 4.63
C ALA A 102 8.56 -11.56 5.32
N ILE A 103 9.39 -12.58 5.19
CA ILE A 103 9.13 -13.93 5.72
C ILE A 103 10.33 -14.37 6.54
N ARG A 104 10.11 -14.78 7.79
CA ARG A 104 11.13 -15.35 8.68
C ARG A 104 10.59 -16.63 9.32
N GLY A 105 11.16 -17.78 8.94
CA GLY A 105 10.58 -19.07 9.29
C GLY A 105 9.14 -19.14 8.75
N ASP A 106 8.17 -19.36 9.63
CA ASP A 106 6.74 -19.43 9.28
C ASP A 106 5.98 -18.14 9.55
N VAL A 107 6.66 -17.11 10.06
CA VAL A 107 6.05 -15.81 10.34
C VAL A 107 6.19 -14.89 9.15
N MET A 108 5.07 -14.35 8.72
CA MET A 108 4.96 -13.29 7.73
C MET A 108 4.82 -11.94 8.42
N TYR A 109 5.57 -10.97 7.91
CA TYR A 109 5.52 -9.57 8.31
C TYR A 109 5.06 -8.77 7.10
N VAL A 110 3.91 -8.13 7.22
CA VAL A 110 3.33 -7.36 6.12
C VAL A 110 3.26 -5.88 6.47
N ASN A 111 3.69 -5.04 5.52
CA ASN A 111 3.31 -3.63 5.55
C ASN A 111 1.86 -3.53 5.08
N GLN A 112 0.94 -3.40 6.04
CA GLN A 112 -0.48 -3.26 5.80
C GLN A 112 -0.89 -1.82 6.10
N ALA A 113 -1.05 -1.01 5.06
CA ALA A 113 -1.38 0.41 5.16
C ALA A 113 -0.48 1.14 6.18
N VAL A 114 -1.03 1.53 7.33
CA VAL A 114 -0.29 2.24 8.39
C VAL A 114 0.32 1.32 9.44
N ASP A 115 0.05 0.02 9.40
CA ASP A 115 0.45 -0.94 10.43
C ASP A 115 1.47 -1.97 9.90
N LEU A 116 2.31 -2.47 10.80
CA LEU A 116 3.07 -3.70 10.61
C LEU A 116 2.31 -4.84 11.28
N ALA A 117 1.94 -5.89 10.52
CA ALA A 117 1.27 -7.06 11.08
C ALA A 117 2.16 -8.32 10.94
N ALA A 118 2.22 -9.11 12.01
CA ALA A 118 2.94 -10.38 12.07
C ALA A 118 1.96 -11.54 12.25
N PHE A 119 1.98 -12.52 11.34
CA PHE A 119 1.04 -13.63 11.35
C PHE A 119 1.61 -14.88 10.65
N SER A 120 0.95 -16.01 10.82
CA SER A 120 1.14 -17.20 10.00
C SER A 120 -0.18 -17.64 9.38
N PHE A 121 -0.11 -18.53 8.39
CA PHE A 121 -1.29 -19.14 7.81
C PHE A 121 -1.10 -20.63 7.57
N ASP A 122 -2.21 -21.36 7.50
CA ASP A 122 -2.28 -22.75 7.10
C ASP A 122 -3.33 -22.88 5.98
N ILE A 123 -2.86 -23.23 4.77
CA ILE A 123 -3.74 -23.42 3.61
C ILE A 123 -4.65 -24.63 3.83
N SER A 124 -4.16 -25.73 4.40
CA SER A 124 -4.96 -26.94 4.59
C SER A 124 -6.17 -26.67 5.49
N GLN A 125 -5.93 -25.96 6.61
CA GLN A 125 -6.95 -25.59 7.59
C GLN A 125 -7.74 -24.32 7.23
N ASN A 126 -7.34 -23.61 6.17
CA ASN A 126 -7.86 -22.29 5.82
C ASN A 126 -7.84 -21.29 6.99
N LYS A 127 -6.71 -21.26 7.72
CA LYS A 127 -6.58 -20.56 9.00
C LYS A 127 -5.50 -19.49 8.93
N ILE A 128 -5.78 -18.33 9.50
CA ILE A 128 -4.80 -17.28 9.82
C ILE A 128 -4.60 -17.25 11.33
N THR A 129 -3.36 -17.12 11.78
CA THR A 129 -3.02 -16.85 13.19
C THR A 129 -2.26 -15.54 13.27
N ILE A 130 -2.90 -14.51 13.83
CA ILE A 130 -2.23 -13.22 14.08
C ILE A 130 -1.41 -13.36 15.36
N TYR A 131 -0.12 -13.00 15.29
CA TYR A 131 0.76 -12.99 16.45
C TYR A 131 0.87 -11.61 17.07
N ASP A 132 1.05 -10.58 16.23
CA ASP A 132 1.21 -9.21 16.71
C ASP A 132 0.85 -8.19 15.63
N ARG A 133 0.59 -6.95 16.05
CA ARG A 133 0.33 -5.80 15.20
C ARG A 133 0.89 -4.54 15.84
N ILE A 134 1.81 -3.88 15.16
CA ILE A 134 2.35 -2.59 15.56
C ILE A 134 1.63 -1.50 14.77
N ARG A 135 0.73 -0.79 15.45
CA ARG A 135 -0.09 0.27 14.85
C ARG A 135 0.76 1.47 14.43
N ASN A 136 0.35 2.13 13.34
CA ASN A 136 0.91 3.41 12.88
C ASN A 136 2.45 3.41 12.72
N THR A 137 3.00 2.27 12.29
CA THR A 137 4.41 2.09 11.97
C THR A 137 4.78 2.82 10.67
N PHE A 138 3.84 2.90 9.73
CA PHE A 138 4.05 3.47 8.40
C PHE A 138 3.24 4.76 8.17
N PRO A 139 3.71 5.66 7.30
CA PRO A 139 2.92 6.83 6.89
C PRO A 139 1.60 6.43 6.23
N VAL A 140 0.61 7.32 6.30
CA VAL A 140 -0.67 7.13 5.58
C VAL A 140 -0.45 7.02 4.07
N LEU A 141 -1.22 6.14 3.43
CA LEU A 141 -1.17 5.95 1.98
C LEU A 141 -1.64 7.22 1.27
N ARG A 142 -0.75 7.84 0.49
CA ARG A 142 -1.10 8.97 -0.38
C ARG A 142 -1.77 8.49 -1.65
N SER A 143 -2.60 9.35 -2.22
CA SER A 143 -3.17 9.10 -3.54
C SER A 143 -2.06 9.02 -4.61
N PRO A 144 -2.33 8.39 -5.77
CA PRO A 144 -1.37 8.36 -6.88
C PRO A 144 -0.96 9.74 -7.39
N ASP A 145 -1.81 10.76 -7.22
CA ASP A 145 -1.51 12.17 -7.52
C ASP A 145 -0.92 12.96 -6.33
N GLY A 146 -0.51 12.28 -5.25
CA GLY A 146 0.33 12.83 -4.18
C GLY A 146 -0.40 13.47 -3.00
N TYR A 147 -1.73 13.39 -2.94
CA TYR A 147 -2.54 14.00 -1.89
C TYR A 147 -2.63 13.12 -0.65
N TYR A 148 -2.71 13.79 0.50
CA TYR A 148 -3.07 13.12 1.74
C TYR A 148 -4.59 12.90 1.81
N PRO A 149 -5.04 11.77 2.37
CA PRO A 149 -6.45 11.60 2.67
C PRO A 149 -6.88 12.59 3.76
N VAL A 150 -8.16 12.95 3.76
CA VAL A 150 -8.76 13.67 4.88
C VAL A 150 -8.69 12.76 6.11
N SER A 151 -8.03 13.23 7.18
CA SER A 151 -7.91 12.48 8.42
C SER A 151 -9.29 12.24 9.03
N SER A 152 -9.57 10.98 9.37
CA SER A 152 -10.74 10.58 10.15
C SER A 152 -10.28 9.69 11.27
N GLU A 153 -10.66 10.04 12.50
CA GLU A 153 -10.40 9.19 13.66
C GLU A 153 -11.04 7.81 13.46
N GLY A 154 -10.36 6.77 13.93
CA GLY A 154 -10.86 5.39 13.84
C GLY A 154 -10.87 4.80 12.43
N LYS A 155 -10.36 5.48 11.41
CA LYS A 155 -10.37 4.99 10.02
C LYS A 155 -8.98 4.80 9.44
N VAL A 156 -8.86 3.90 8.48
CA VAL A 156 -7.61 3.56 7.79
C VAL A 156 -7.84 3.55 6.29
N VAL A 157 -7.01 4.28 5.55
CA VAL A 157 -6.98 4.22 4.08
C VAL A 157 -6.19 3.01 3.65
N VAL A 158 -6.80 2.14 2.86
CA VAL A 158 -6.21 0.87 2.40
C VAL A 158 -5.94 0.84 0.90
N ASP A 159 -6.56 1.72 0.12
CA ASP A 159 -6.32 1.84 -1.33
C ASP A 159 -6.81 3.19 -1.87
N TRP A 160 -6.61 3.44 -3.16
CA TRP A 160 -7.15 4.60 -3.89
C TRP A 160 -7.69 4.21 -5.26
N HIS A 161 -8.88 4.71 -5.59
CA HIS A 161 -9.54 4.45 -6.87
C HIS A 161 -9.66 5.73 -7.67
N LYS A 162 -9.44 5.66 -8.99
CA LYS A 162 -9.63 6.83 -9.87
C LYS A 162 -11.12 7.16 -9.91
N LYS A 163 -11.48 8.41 -9.60
CA LYS A 163 -12.88 8.85 -9.67
C LYS A 163 -13.39 8.65 -11.09
N VAL A 164 -14.52 7.96 -11.22
CA VAL A 164 -15.21 7.87 -12.50
C VAL A 164 -15.79 9.25 -12.80
N LYS A 165 -15.42 9.84 -13.94
CA LYS A 165 -16.09 11.06 -14.40
C LYS A 165 -17.52 10.68 -14.77
N ASN A 166 -18.50 11.13 -13.98
CA ASN A 166 -19.88 11.14 -14.43
C ASN A 166 -19.97 12.22 -15.51
N ASN A 167 -20.13 11.81 -16.77
CA ASN A 167 -20.50 12.68 -17.88
C ASN A 167 -21.97 13.06 -17.79
#